data_AF-A0A537BK78-F1
#
_entry.id   AF-A0A537BK78-F1
#
_cell.length_a   1.000
_cell.length_b   1.000
_cell.length_c   1.000
_cell.angle_alpha   90.00
_cell.angle_beta   90.00
_cell.angle_gamma   90.00
#
_symmetry.space_group_name_H-M   'P 1'
#
loop_
_entity.id
_entity.type
_entity.pdbx_description
1 polymer ?
#
loop_
_entity_poly.entity_id
_entity_poly.type
_entity_poly.pdbx_seq_one_letter_code
_entity_poly.pdbx_strand_id
1 'polypeptide(L)'
;RIVGYIVDKAVFRTERGIGPGFYITVIVCQILFGILASMVVAWFSRYREFRADAGSAQLLGSPRPMIAALSRLGGVQTNGLPESVKAFGITGGSGLFKLFATHPPIEVRIAALQARSS
;
A
#
# COMPACT_ATOMS: atom_id res chain seq x y z
N ARG A 1 -29.89 25.14 10.59
CA ARG A 1 -29.93 26.58 10.22
C ARG A 1 -28.79 27.37 10.90
N ILE A 2 -28.54 27.19 12.19
CA ILE A 2 -27.43 27.86 12.92
C ILE A 2 -26.04 27.40 12.42
N VAL A 3 -25.85 26.10 12.19
CA VAL A 3 -24.58 25.56 11.67
C VAL A 3 -24.26 26.09 10.27
N GLY A 4 -25.27 26.16 9.39
CA GLY A 4 -25.12 26.74 8.06
C GLY A 4 -24.69 28.20 8.09
N TYR A 5 -25.22 29.00 9.02
CA TYR A 5 -24.86 30.42 9.16
C TYR A 5 -23.45 30.64 9.72
N ILE A 6 -22.97 29.75 10.60
CA ILE A 6 -21.60 29.79 11.13
C ILE A 6 -20.59 29.38 10.03
N VAL A 7 -20.93 28.35 9.25
CA VAL A 7 -20.13 27.94 8.09
C VAL A 7 -20.12 29.05 7.05
N ASP A 8 -21.26 29.68 6.75
CA ASP A 8 -21.32 30.79 5.80
C ASP A 8 -20.45 31.98 6.24
N LYS A 9 -20.52 32.35 7.53
CA LYS A 9 -19.77 33.49 8.05
C LYS A 9 -18.27 33.23 8.20
N ALA A 10 -17.86 31.95 8.30
CA ALA A 10 -16.45 31.53 8.29
C ALA A 10 -15.92 31.35 6.85
N VAL A 11 -16.78 30.94 5.91
CA VAL A 11 -16.42 30.61 4.52
C VAL A 11 -16.49 31.82 3.58
N PHE A 12 -17.48 32.71 3.75
CA PHE A 12 -17.72 33.82 2.82
C PHE A 12 -17.10 35.16 3.26
N ARG A 13 -16.38 35.20 4.39
CA ARG A 13 -15.75 36.43 4.88
C ARG A 13 -14.32 36.60 4.35
N THR A 14 -14.14 36.56 3.03
CA THR A 14 -12.87 36.94 2.40
C THR A 14 -13.12 37.94 1.29
N GLU A 15 -13.45 39.16 1.69
CA GLU A 15 -13.25 40.32 0.83
C GLU A 15 -11.74 40.63 0.82
N ARG A 16 -11.09 40.44 -0.34
CA ARG A 16 -9.65 40.66 -0.64
C ARG A 16 -8.67 39.58 -0.14
N GLY A 17 -8.75 38.39 -0.73
CA GLY A 17 -7.73 37.35 -0.58
C GLY A 17 -8.16 35.99 -1.11
N ILE A 18 -7.23 35.05 -1.18
CA ILE A 18 -7.51 33.63 -1.43
C ILE A 18 -8.46 33.15 -0.32
N GLY A 19 -9.72 32.89 -0.67
CA GLY A 19 -10.76 32.50 0.29
C GLY A 19 -10.58 31.09 0.84
N PRO A 20 -11.25 30.75 1.97
CA PRO A 20 -11.16 29.44 2.61
C PRO A 20 -11.58 28.29 1.68
N GLY A 21 -12.46 28.53 0.70
CA GLY A 21 -12.80 27.55 -0.33
C GLY A 21 -11.60 27.07 -1.16
N PHE A 22 -10.64 27.95 -1.45
CA PHE A 22 -9.39 27.57 -2.10
C PHE A 22 -8.54 26.67 -1.19
N TYR A 23 -8.35 27.04 0.07
CA TYR A 23 -7.57 26.23 1.02
C TYR A 23 -8.19 24.86 1.26
N ILE A 24 -9.52 24.77 1.38
CA ILE A 24 -10.24 23.50 1.48
C ILE A 24 -9.99 22.65 0.22
N THR A 25 -10.10 23.25 -0.96
CA THR A 25 -9.86 22.55 -2.22
C THR A 25 -8.43 22.03 -2.30
N VAL A 26 -7.44 22.85 -1.95
CA VAL A 26 -6.02 22.46 -1.93
C VAL A 26 -5.78 21.30 -0.96
N ILE A 27 -6.31 21.35 0.25
CA ILE A 27 -6.17 20.27 1.24
C ILE A 27 -6.78 18.98 0.73
N VAL A 28 -7.99 19.03 0.16
CA VAL A 28 -8.65 17.85 -0.42
C VAL A 28 -7.81 17.27 -1.56
N CYS A 29 -7.33 18.11 -2.49
CA CYS A 29 -6.47 17.67 -3.58
C CYS A 29 -5.17 17.04 -3.06
N GLN A 30 -4.52 17.63 -2.04
CA GLN A 30 -3.30 17.09 -1.45
C GLN A 30 -3.52 15.70 -0.84
N ILE A 31 -4.61 15.49 -0.11
CA ILE A 31 -4.95 14.19 0.47
C ILE A 31 -5.19 13.17 -0.65
N LEU A 32 -5.99 13.51 -1.65
CA LEU A 32 -6.30 12.62 -2.77
C LEU A 32 -5.04 12.23 -3.56
N PHE A 33 -4.20 13.20 -3.92
CA PHE A 33 -2.95 12.92 -4.61
C PHE A 33 -1.96 12.15 -3.74
N GLY A 34 -1.92 12.40 -2.43
CA GLY A 34 -1.11 11.62 -1.49
C GLY A 34 -1.53 10.14 -1.46
N ILE A 35 -2.83 9.87 -1.40
CA ILE A 35 -3.36 8.50 -1.45
C ILE A 35 -3.01 7.84 -2.78
N LEU A 36 -3.24 8.51 -3.92
CA LEU A 36 -2.92 7.96 -5.24
C LEU A 36 -1.41 7.69 -5.40
N ALA A 37 -0.55 8.62 -4.97
CA ALA A 37 0.89 8.43 -4.98
C ALA A 37 1.29 7.21 -4.13
N SER A 38 0.71 7.04 -2.94
CA SER A 38 0.99 5.90 -2.07
C SER A 38 0.60 4.56 -2.71
N MET A 39 -0.50 4.52 -3.48
CA MET A 39 -0.91 3.32 -4.22
C MET A 39 0.10 2.95 -5.30
N VAL A 40 0.62 3.94 -6.05
CA VAL A 40 1.64 3.73 -7.08
C VAL A 40 2.95 3.22 -6.47
N VAL A 41 3.38 3.81 -5.35
CA VAL A 41 4.59 3.37 -4.62
C VAL A 41 4.42 1.93 -4.12
N ALA A 42 3.29 1.61 -3.50
CA ALA A 42 3.02 0.26 -3.01
C ALA A 42 2.97 -0.76 -4.16
N TRP A 43 2.38 -0.40 -5.31
CA TRP A 43 2.40 -1.24 -6.51
C TRP A 43 3.82 -1.48 -7.03
N PHE A 44 4.63 -0.44 -7.14
CA PHE A 44 6.02 -0.58 -7.59
C PHE A 44 6.86 -1.41 -6.63
N SER A 45 6.63 -1.28 -5.32
CA SER A 45 7.26 -2.13 -4.30
C SER A 45 6.94 -3.61 -4.55
N ARG A 46 5.67 -3.96 -4.75
CA ARG A 46 5.25 -5.34 -5.08
C ARG A 46 5.88 -5.85 -6.38
N TYR A 47 5.94 -5.00 -7.42
CA TYR A 47 6.58 -5.35 -8.69
C TYR A 47 8.07 -5.69 -8.52
N ARG A 48 8.80 -4.90 -7.72
CA ARG A 48 10.22 -5.15 -7.42
C ARG A 48 10.43 -6.46 -6.67
N GLU A 49 9.55 -6.81 -5.73
CA GLU A 49 9.61 -8.10 -5.03
C GLU A 49 9.49 -9.29 -5.99
N PHE A 50 8.49 -9.30 -6.89
CA PHE A 50 8.36 -10.37 -7.88
C PHE A 50 9.55 -10.43 -8.85
N ARG A 51 10.12 -9.28 -9.20
CA ARG A 51 11.36 -9.24 -10.00
C ARG A 51 12.56 -9.79 -9.25
N ALA A 52 12.68 -9.52 -7.95
CA ALA A 52 13.75 -10.08 -7.12
C ALA A 52 13.61 -11.60 -7.00
N ASP A 53 12.40 -12.11 -6.81
CA ASP A 53 12.10 -13.56 -6.78
C ASP A 53 12.47 -14.24 -8.10
N ALA A 54 12.08 -13.63 -9.22
CA ALA A 54 12.43 -14.14 -10.55
C ALA A 54 13.94 -14.08 -10.80
N GLY A 55 14.60 -13.00 -10.38
CA GLY A 55 16.04 -12.83 -10.49
C GLY A 55 16.81 -13.88 -9.68
N SER A 56 16.37 -14.21 -8.46
CA SER A 56 17.01 -15.25 -7.65
C SER A 56 16.86 -16.63 -8.28
N ALA A 57 15.69 -16.94 -8.85
CA ALA A 57 15.47 -18.18 -9.58
C ALA A 57 16.36 -18.30 -10.83
N GLN A 58 16.57 -17.19 -11.55
CA GLN A 58 17.47 -17.15 -12.70
C GLN A 58 18.94 -17.35 -12.29
N LEU A 59 19.40 -16.65 -11.25
CA LEU A 59 20.77 -16.76 -10.76
C LEU A 59 21.10 -18.15 -10.22
N LEU A 60 20.13 -18.82 -9.59
CA LEU A 60 20.28 -20.17 -9.03
C LEU A 60 19.95 -21.28 -10.05
N GLY A 61 19.50 -20.93 -11.26
CA GLY A 61 19.06 -21.89 -12.28
C GLY A 61 17.80 -22.69 -11.91
N SER A 62 17.15 -22.37 -10.78
CA SER A 62 15.93 -23.03 -10.33
C SER A 62 15.15 -22.14 -9.34
N PRO A 63 13.81 -22.10 -9.40
CA PRO A 63 12.99 -21.41 -8.40
C PRO A 63 12.85 -22.18 -7.08
N ARG A 64 13.24 -23.47 -7.03
CA ARG A 64 13.05 -24.34 -5.84
C ARG A 64 13.67 -23.78 -4.55
N PRO A 65 14.92 -23.25 -4.55
CA PRO A 65 15.51 -22.70 -3.33
C PRO A 65 14.72 -21.50 -2.80
N MET A 66 14.24 -20.64 -3.70
CA MET A 66 13.46 -19.46 -3.33
C MET A 66 12.07 -19.85 -2.80
N ILE A 67 11.40 -20.82 -3.42
CA ILE A 67 10.12 -21.37 -2.93
C ILE A 67 10.30 -21.97 -1.53
N ALA A 68 11.38 -22.74 -1.30
CA ALA A 68 11.67 -23.32 0.01
C ALA A 68 11.96 -22.24 1.07
N ALA A 69 12.69 -21.19 0.72
CA ALA A 69 12.96 -20.06 1.60
C ALA A 69 11.67 -19.32 1.98
N LEU A 70 10.82 -19.00 0.99
CA LEU A 70 9.53 -18.35 1.20
C LEU A 70 8.58 -19.22 2.04
N SER A 71 8.55 -20.53 1.80
CA SER A 71 7.73 -21.47 2.58
C SER A 71 8.16 -21.52 4.05
N ARG A 72 9.48 -21.50 4.30
CA ARG A 72 10.02 -21.38 5.67
C ARG A 72 9.66 -20.04 6.29
N LEU A 73 9.77 -18.94 5.55
CA LEU A 73 9.43 -17.61 6.04
C LEU A 73 7.94 -17.47 6.38
N GLY A 74 7.05 -18.03 5.56
CA GLY A 74 5.60 -18.04 5.82
C GLY A 74 5.20 -18.95 6.99
N GLY A 75 5.99 -19.99 7.27
CA GLY A 75 5.84 -20.85 8.44
C GLY A 75 6.35 -20.25 9.76
N VAL A 76 7.20 -19.22 9.70
CA VAL A 76 7.55 -18.41 10.88
C VAL A 76 6.37 -17.51 11.19
N GLN A 77 5.38 -18.07 11.91
CA GLN A 77 4.23 -17.33 12.38
C GLN A 77 4.71 -16.06 13.11
N THR A 78 4.19 -14.91 12.68
CA THR A 78 4.34 -13.61 13.33
C THR A 78 3.56 -13.57 14.65
N ASN A 79 3.75 -14.57 15.51
CA ASN A 79 3.01 -14.81 16.75
C ASN A 79 3.29 -13.80 17.88
N GLY A 80 3.79 -12.60 17.55
CA GLY A 80 4.10 -11.57 18.52
C GLY A 80 4.10 -10.13 17.98
N LEU A 81 3.66 -9.90 16.74
CA LEU A 81 3.59 -8.53 16.22
C LEU A 81 2.29 -7.84 16.67
N PRO A 82 2.37 -6.65 17.31
CA PRO A 82 1.20 -5.86 17.66
C PRO A 82 0.31 -5.63 16.44
N GLU A 83 -1.00 -5.61 16.65
CA GLU A 83 -2.00 -5.46 15.59
C GLU A 83 -1.80 -4.17 14.77
N SER A 84 -1.27 -3.12 15.40
CA SER A 84 -0.86 -1.88 14.74
C SER A 84 0.21 -2.09 13.66
N VAL A 85 1.12 -3.04 13.85
CA VAL A 85 2.17 -3.39 12.87
C VAL A 85 1.63 -4.26 11.74
N LYS A 86 0.60 -5.07 12.00
CA LYS A 86 -0.12 -5.82 10.95
C LYS A 86 -0.86 -4.87 10.00
N ALA A 87 -1.43 -3.78 10.53
CA ALA A 87 -2.09 -2.73 9.75
C ALA A 87 -1.16 -1.97 8.80
N PHE A 88 0.16 -1.96 9.06
CA PHE A 88 1.19 -1.41 8.15
C PHE A 88 1.56 -2.35 6.98
N GLY A 89 0.82 -3.45 6.78
CA GLY A 89 0.95 -4.28 5.59
C GLY A 89 1.95 -5.44 5.69
N ILE A 90 2.32 -5.83 6.92
CA ILE A 90 3.22 -6.98 7.16
C ILE A 90 2.51 -8.34 7.00
N THR A 91 1.17 -8.39 7.09
CA THR A 91 0.42 -9.63 6.88
C THR A 91 -0.91 -9.39 6.16
N GLY A 92 -0.96 -9.65 4.85
CA GLY A 92 -2.17 -10.10 4.16
C GLY A 92 -3.49 -9.36 4.46
N GLY A 93 -3.50 -8.03 4.50
CA GLY A 93 -4.75 -7.28 4.61
C GLY A 93 -5.72 -7.64 3.48
N SER A 94 -6.99 -7.92 3.79
CA SER A 94 -8.01 -8.23 2.79
C SER A 94 -8.65 -6.96 2.21
N GLY A 95 -9.20 -7.04 1.00
CA GLY A 95 -9.92 -5.93 0.35
C GLY A 95 -9.03 -4.76 -0.11
N LEU A 96 -9.50 -3.52 0.07
CA LEU A 96 -8.82 -2.28 -0.37
C LEU A 96 -7.43 -2.10 0.26
N PHE A 97 -7.17 -2.70 1.43
CA PHE A 97 -5.86 -2.67 2.08
C PHE A 97 -4.76 -3.37 1.26
N LYS A 98 -5.11 -4.29 0.35
CA LYS A 98 -4.13 -4.90 -0.59
C LYS A 98 -3.46 -3.86 -1.49
N LEU A 99 -4.16 -2.77 -1.81
CA LEU A 99 -3.63 -1.72 -2.67
C LEU A 99 -2.47 -0.97 -2.00
N PHE A 100 -2.50 -0.86 -0.67
CA PHE A 100 -1.49 -0.20 0.16
C PHE A 100 -0.42 -1.14 0.71
N ALA A 101 -0.58 -2.47 0.58
CA ALA A 101 0.41 -3.43 1.06
C ALA A 101 1.74 -3.29 0.30
N THR A 102 2.83 -3.03 1.01
CA THR A 102 4.15 -2.81 0.41
C THR A 102 4.79 -4.10 -0.12
N HIS A 103 4.37 -5.26 0.39
CA HIS A 103 4.83 -6.57 -0.07
C HIS A 103 3.64 -7.47 -0.46
N PRO A 104 3.78 -8.28 -1.53
CA PRO A 104 2.78 -9.27 -1.87
C PRO A 104 2.78 -10.42 -0.84
N PRO A 105 1.62 -11.06 -0.56
CA PRO A 105 1.57 -12.24 0.30
C PRO A 105 2.51 -13.35 -0.18
N ILE A 106 3.07 -14.10 0.76
CA ILE A 106 4.07 -15.15 0.48
C ILE A 106 3.51 -16.21 -0.47
N GLU A 107 2.24 -16.57 -0.29
CA GLU A 107 1.53 -17.57 -1.10
C GLU A 107 1.48 -17.14 -2.58
N VAL A 108 1.24 -15.84 -2.82
CA VAL A 108 1.20 -15.28 -4.17
C VAL A 108 2.59 -15.30 -4.82
N ARG A 109 3.65 -15.03 -4.04
CA ARG A 109 5.04 -15.10 -4.51
C ARG A 109 5.43 -16.53 -4.89
N ILE A 110 5.09 -17.51 -4.05
CA ILE A 110 5.34 -18.94 -4.32
C ILE A 110 4.62 -19.36 -5.60
N ALA A 111 3.33 -19.01 -5.75
CA ALA A 111 2.56 -19.33 -6.95
C ALA A 111 3.18 -18.72 -8.22
N ALA A 112 3.65 -17.47 -8.16
CA ALA A 112 4.32 -16.81 -9.28
C ALA A 112 5.65 -17.49 -9.68
N LEU A 113 6.40 -18.02 -8.72
CA LEU A 113 7.62 -18.79 -8.98
C LEU A 113 7.30 -20.16 -9.60
N GLN A 114 6.27 -20.85 -9.11
CA GLN A 114 5.83 -22.14 -9.64
C GLN A 114 5.36 -22.03 -11.09
N ALA A 115 4.59 -20.99 -11.42
CA ALA A 115 4.11 -20.74 -12.78
C ALA A 115 5.23 -20.40 -13.79
N ARG A 116 6.43 -20.05 -13.32
CA ARG A 116 7.61 -19.78 -14.18
C ARG A 116 8.49 -21.00 -14.42
N SER A 117 8.35 -22.04 -13.59
CA SER A 117 9.09 -23.31 -13.76
C SER A 117 8.41 -24.31 -14.69
N SER A 118 7.14 -24.08 -15.03
CA SER A 118 6.40 -24.80 -16.07
C SER A 118 6.63 -24.17 -17.43
#